data_AF-A0A3M6W7E1-F1
#
_entry.id   AF-A0A3M6W7E1-F1
#
_cell.length_a   1.000
_cell.length_b   1.000
_cell.length_c   1.000
_cell.angle_alpha   90.00
_cell.angle_beta   90.00
_cell.angle_gamma   90.00
#
_symmetry.space_group_name_H-M   'P 1'
#
loop_
_entity.id
_entity.type
_entity.pdbx_description
1 polymer ?
#
loop_
_entity_poly.entity_id
_entity_poly.type
_entity_poly.pdbx_seq_one_letter_code
_entity_poly.pdbx_strand_id
1 'polypeptide(L)' 'MANVDIRVRVRGGGHTSQVYAIRQAIAKSIVAYYQKYIDEHSKNQLKQALVAYDRTLLVADNRRMEPKKFGGPGARS' A
#
# COMPACT_ATOMS: atom_id res chain seq x y z
N MET A 1 19.68 3.60 -17.78
CA MET A 1 19.77 3.86 -16.32
C MET A 1 18.35 4.08 -15.82
N ALA A 2 17.97 3.47 -14.70
CA ALA A 2 16.68 3.77 -14.07
C ALA A 2 16.82 5.08 -13.28
N ASN A 3 15.96 6.07 -13.53
CA ASN A 3 16.06 7.42 -12.96
C ASN A 3 15.59 7.53 -11.50
N VAL A 4 15.19 6.42 -10.87
CA VAL A 4 14.61 6.41 -9.53
C VAL A 4 15.22 5.25 -8.72
N ASP A 5 15.81 5.58 -7.57
CA ASP A 5 16.25 4.61 -6.55
C ASP A 5 15.25 4.60 -5.38
N ILE A 6 14.84 3.42 -4.93
CA ILE A 6 13.80 3.24 -3.91
C ILE A 6 14.34 2.37 -2.78
N ARG A 7 14.49 2.96 -1.59
CA ARG A 7 14.84 2.24 -0.36
C ARG A 7 13.60 2.09 0.52
N VAL A 8 13.24 0.84 0.82
CA VAL A 8 12.08 0.52 1.68
C VAL A 8 12.56 -0.08 3.00
N ARG A 9 12.01 0.39 4.13
CA ARG A 9 12.18 -0.21 5.46
C ARG A 9 10.81 -0.56 6.02
N VAL A 10 10.66 -1.75 6.57
CA VAL A 10 9.39 -2.26 7.11
C VAL A 10 9.58 -2.76 8.54
N ARG A 11 8.56 -2.58 9.39
CA ARG A 11 8.51 -3.10 10.76
C ARG A 11 7.08 -3.52 11.10
N GLY A 12 6.93 -4.56 11.94
CA GLY A 12 5.64 -5.10 12.36
C GLY A 12 4.95 -5.97 11.30
N GLY A 13 3.81 -6.56 11.67
CA GLY A 13 3.06 -7.49 10.82
C GLY A 13 3.76 -8.85 10.63
N GLY A 14 3.11 -9.75 9.87
CA GLY A 14 3.70 -11.00 9.40
C GLY A 14 4.20 -10.90 7.96
N HIS A 15 4.88 -11.94 7.46
CA HIS A 15 5.52 -11.98 6.13
C HIS A 15 4.60 -11.48 5.01
N THR A 16 3.42 -12.06 4.88
CA THR A 16 2.45 -11.70 3.83
C THR A 16 2.01 -10.24 3.94
N SER A 17 1.68 -9.77 5.15
CA SER A 17 1.26 -8.37 5.36
C SER A 17 2.38 -7.36 5.06
N GLN A 18 3.63 -7.72 5.32
CA GLN A 18 4.78 -6.88 4.98
C GLN A 18 4.94 -6.77 3.46
N VAL A 19 4.77 -7.86 2.70
CA VAL A 19 4.80 -7.82 1.23
C VAL A 19 3.73 -6.87 0.68
N TYR A 20 2.49 -6.95 1.18
CA TYR A 20 1.43 -6.02 0.79
C TYR A 20 1.77 -4.56 1.17
N ALA A 21 2.36 -4.33 2.33
CA ALA A 21 2.79 -2.99 2.74
C ALA A 21 3.90 -2.43 1.82
N ILE A 22 4.89 -3.24 1.46
CA ILE A 22 5.97 -2.86 0.52
C ILE A 22 5.38 -2.53 -0.85
N ARG A 23 4.53 -3.42 -1.37
CA ARG A 23 3.85 -3.25 -2.66
C ARG A 23 3.10 -1.91 -2.70
N GLN A 24 2.38 -1.59 -1.63
CA GLN A 24 1.64 -0.34 -1.52
C GLN A 24 2.56 0.89 -1.39
N ALA A 25 3.65 0.78 -0.63
CA ALA A 25 4.61 1.86 -0.45
C ALA A 25 5.29 2.25 -1.76
N ILE A 26 5.70 1.26 -2.56
CA ILE A 26 6.34 1.48 -3.87
C ILE A 26 5.36 2.20 -4.80
N ALA A 27 4.13 1.71 -4.95
CA ALA A 27 3.13 2.34 -5.82
C ALA A 27 2.84 3.79 -5.45
N LYS A 28 2.64 4.08 -4.15
CA LYS A 28 2.44 5.45 -3.65
C LYS A 28 3.65 6.34 -3.87
N SER A 29 4.87 5.81 -3.68
CA SER A 29 6.10 6.58 -3.85
C SER A 29 6.31 7.05 -5.29
N ILE A 30 6.01 6.20 -6.27
CA ILE A 30 6.12 6.54 -7.70
C ILE A 30 5.10 7.63 -8.07
N VAL A 31 3.84 7.48 -7.65
CA VAL A 31 2.80 8.50 -7.91
C VAL A 31 3.19 9.84 -7.28
N ALA A 32 3.69 9.84 -6.05
CA ALA A 32 4.14 11.06 -5.36
C ALA A 32 5.38 11.68 -6.01
N TYR A 33 6.31 10.86 -6.53
CA TYR A 33 7.49 11.35 -7.24
C TYR A 33 7.10 12.09 -8.52
N TYR A 34 6.23 11.48 -9.35
CA TYR A 34 5.75 12.12 -10.58
C TYR A 34 4.95 13.39 -10.30
N GLN A 35 4.15 13.40 -9.23
CA GLN A 35 3.43 14.59 -8.80
C GLN A 35 4.35 15.77 -8.48
N LYS A 36 5.52 15.50 -7.88
CA LYS A 36 6.45 16.54 -7.41
C LYS A 36 7.47 16.97 -8.45
N TYR A 37 7.99 16.04 -9.25
CA TYR A 37 9.19 16.26 -10.05
C TYR A 37 8.97 16.19 -11.57
N ILE A 38 7.79 15.76 -12.03
CA ILE A 38 7.51 15.59 -13.46
C ILE A 38 6.30 16.44 -13.85
N ASP A 39 5.08 15.91 -13.77
CA ASP A 39 3.86 16.64 -14.13
C ASP A 39 2.59 15.91 -13.67
N GLU A 40 1.46 16.64 -13.60
CA GLU A 40 0.16 16.10 -13.19
C GLU A 40 -0.48 15.17 -14.24
N HIS A 41 -0.22 15.35 -15.53
CA HIS A 41 -0.79 14.52 -16.59
C HIS A 41 -0.24 13.10 -16.51
N SER A 42 1.09 12.94 -16.50
CA SER A 42 1.78 11.66 -16.35
C SER A 42 1.42 10.96 -15.04
N LYS A 43 1.31 11.72 -13.94
CA LYS A 43 0.88 11.18 -12.65
C LYS A 43 -0.55 10.65 -12.69
N ASN A 44 -1.47 11.33 -13.38
CA ASN A 44 -2.87 10.87 -13.48
C ASN A 44 -3.00 9.62 -14.35
N GLN A 45 -2.22 9.51 -15.43
CA GLN A 45 -2.12 8.29 -16.23
C GLN A 45 -1.60 7.10 -15.40
N LEU A 46 -0.51 7.30 -14.63
CA LEU A 46 0.02 6.29 -13.71
C LEU A 46 -1.01 5.88 -12.67
N LYS A 47 -1.70 6.84 -12.06
CA LYS A 47 -2.74 6.58 -11.07
C LYS A 47 -3.88 5.74 -11.66
N GLN A 48 -4.36 6.06 -12.86
CA GLN A 48 -5.40 5.29 -13.55
C GLN A 48 -4.93 3.88 -13.85
N ALA A 49 -3.71 3.70 -14.37
CA ALA A 49 -3.15 2.38 -14.65
C ALA A 49 -3.03 1.51 -13.38
N LEU A 50 -2.54 2.08 -12.27
CA LEU A 50 -2.40 1.37 -11.01
C LEU A 50 -3.76 0.97 -10.40
N VAL A 51 -4.76 1.86 -10.47
CA VAL A 51 -6.11 1.56 -9.96
C VAL A 51 -6.82 0.52 -10.82
N ALA A 52 -6.66 0.57 -12.14
CA ALA A 52 -7.23 -0.40 -13.07
C ALA A 52 -6.65 -1.81 -12.83
N TYR A 53 -5.37 -1.90 -12.47
CA TYR A 53 -4.76 -3.16 -12.10
C TYR A 53 -5.23 -3.65 -10.72
N ASP A 54 -5.06 -2.83 -9.67
CA ASP A 54 -5.46 -3.17 -8.30
C ASP A 54 -5.58 -1.91 -7.43
N ARG A 55 -6.79 -1.64 -6.96
CA ARG A 55 -7.10 -0.50 -6.09
C ARG A 55 -6.28 -0.49 -4.80
N THR A 56 -5.90 -1.65 -4.26
CA THR A 56 -5.16 -1.77 -2.99
C THR A 56 -3.72 -1.24 -3.08
N LEU A 57 -3.19 -1.05 -4.29
CA LEU A 57 -1.89 -0.40 -4.52
C LEU A 57 -1.87 1.05 -4.03
N LEU A 58 -3.01 1.75 -4.09
CA LEU A 58 -3.11 3.14 -3.67
C LEU A 58 -3.97 3.33 -2.42
N VAL A 59 -4.98 2.48 -2.21
CA VAL A 59 -5.88 2.56 -1.04
C VAL A 59 -5.51 1.47 -0.04
N ALA A 60 -5.29 1.84 1.22
CA ALA A 60 -4.90 0.87 2.25
C ALA A 60 -6.09 0.03 2.69
N ASP A 61 -5.83 -1.23 3.02
CA ASP A 61 -6.79 -2.11 3.66
C ASP A 61 -7.10 -1.57 5.08
N ASN A 62 -8.37 -1.31 5.35
CA ASN A 62 -8.83 -0.77 6.63
C ASN A 62 -9.02 -1.85 7.71
N ARG A 63 -8.97 -3.13 7.34
CA ARG A 63 -9.29 -4.25 8.23
C ARG A 63 -8.31 -4.34 9.40
N ARG A 64 -8.86 -4.57 10.60
CA ARG A 64 -8.13 -4.81 11.85
C ARG A 64 -8.81 -5.94 12.62
N MET A 65 -8.06 -6.63 13.47
CA MET A 65 -8.62 -7.67 14.32
C MET A 65 -9.59 -7.06 15.33
N GLU A 66 -10.77 -7.67 15.46
CA GLU A 66 -11.73 -7.32 16.49
C GLU A 66 -11.22 -7.77 17.88
N PRO A 67 -11.46 -6.98 18.95
CA PRO A 67 -11.10 -7.40 20.31
C PRO A 67 -11.80 -8.69 20.73
N LYS A 68 -11.12 -9.48 21.56
CA LYS A 68 -11.68 -10.69 22.19
C LYS A 68 -12.79 -10.34 23.19
N LYS A 69 -13.86 -11.13 23.21
CA LYS A 69 -14.94 -11.03 24.21
C LYS A 69 -14.79 -12.15 25.26
N PHE A 70 -15.29 -11.94 26.47
CA PHE A 70 -15.30 -12.96 27.51
C PHE A 70 -16.29 -14.09 27.16
N GLY A 71 -16.12 -15.26 27.76
CA GLY A 71 -17.09 -16.37 27.61
C GLY A 71 -16.85 -17.31 26.41
N GLY A 72 -15.82 -17.08 25.61
CA GLY A 72 -15.45 -17.99 24.51
C GLY A 72 -14.02 -17.75 24.02
N PRO A 73 -13.50 -18.52 23.05
CA PRO A 73 -12.10 -18.48 22.62
C PRO A 73 -11.74 -17.28 21.72
N GLY A 74 -12.69 -16.64 21.06
CA GLY A 74 -12.45 -15.59 20.04
C GLY A 74 -13.26 -14.30 20.23
N ALA A 75 -13.29 -13.46 19.19
CA ALA A 75 -14.04 -12.20 19.18
C ALA A 75 -15.56 -12.39 19.02
N ARG A 76 -15.99 -13.51 18.42
CA ARG A 76 -17.39 -13.79 18.07
C ARG A 76 -17.87 -15.21 18.45
N SER A 77 -17.01 -16.01 19.06
CA SER A 77 -17.27 -17.39 19.50
C SER A 77 -17.58 -17.45 20.99
#